data_AF-A0A7S2IN50-F1
#
_entry.id   AF-A0A7S2IN50-F1
#
_cell.length_a   1.000
_cell.length_b   1.000
_cell.length_c   1.000
_cell.angle_alpha   90.00
_cell.angle_beta   90.00
_cell.angle_gamma   90.00
#
_symmetry.space_group_name_H-M   'P 1'
#
loop_
_entity.id
_entity.type
_entity.pdbx_description
1 polymer ?
#
loop_
_entity_poly.entity_id
_entity_poly.type
_entity_poly.pdbx_seq_one_letter_code
_entity_poly.pdbx_strand_id
1 'polypeptide(L)'
;MFVQTGDVLDRGLEGQRMLKFLWALQDEQPDNVVLLLGNHETWMFTQEYRLEQAAVLPKDLCTYTKDFDKCIGAPQQMHQDQQKDNVCFMSPPQLGLATSSECFARAWSGFGWMGSHMLARLKSRQVKIAHMVSDTLFVHAGVTRGALELLDKPDRECIAEMNQRAFDAISHGFGPDDFVIAALQSVEGREGMSRDGPTWTRRFGNDYYGGLRRGVCEEVKEVVERLGVDRM
;
A
#
# COMPACT_ATOMS: atom_id res chain seq x y z
N MET A 1 9.11 -16.26 -13.29
CA MET A 1 8.11 -15.29 -12.80
C MET A 1 8.40 -14.98 -11.33
N PHE A 2 8.38 -13.70 -10.98
CA PHE A 2 8.55 -13.15 -9.65
C PHE A 2 7.27 -12.36 -9.30
N VAL A 3 6.68 -12.66 -8.14
CA VAL A 3 5.48 -11.98 -7.63
C VAL A 3 5.85 -11.37 -6.29
N GLN A 4 5.80 -10.04 -6.21
CA GLN A 4 5.92 -9.30 -4.96
C GLN A 4 4.50 -9.01 -4.46
N THR A 5 4.19 -9.40 -3.22
CA THR A 5 2.83 -9.45 -2.70
C THR A 5 2.39 -8.21 -1.91
N GLY A 6 3.01 -7.05 -2.06
CA GLY A 6 2.74 -5.82 -1.29
C GLY A 6 3.68 -5.60 -0.09
N ASP A 7 3.49 -4.49 0.63
CA ASP A 7 4.27 -4.12 1.82
C ASP A 7 5.77 -3.99 1.57
N VAL A 8 6.09 -3.29 0.48
CA VAL A 8 7.46 -2.83 0.20
C VAL A 8 7.81 -1.62 1.07
N LEU A 9 6.79 -0.84 1.42
CA LEU A 9 6.90 0.32 2.29
C LEU A 9 6.75 -0.04 3.76
N ASP A 10 7.11 0.92 4.61
CA ASP A 10 7.15 0.82 6.08
C ASP A 10 8.33 0.06 6.68
N ARG A 11 8.66 0.38 7.94
CA ARG A 11 9.69 -0.23 8.82
C ARG A 11 11.15 -0.13 8.38
N GLY A 12 11.42 0.06 7.10
CA GLY A 12 12.76 0.18 6.52
C GLY A 12 13.06 1.57 5.94
N LEU A 13 14.34 1.91 5.91
CA LEU A 13 14.84 3.21 5.46
C LEU A 13 14.85 3.36 3.92
N GLU A 14 14.79 2.24 3.21
CA GLU A 14 15.05 2.14 1.77
C GLU A 14 13.77 1.85 0.95
N GLY A 15 12.57 2.03 1.53
CA GLY A 15 11.30 1.67 0.89
C GLY A 15 11.12 2.31 -0.48
N GLN A 16 11.47 3.59 -0.63
CA GLN A 16 11.40 4.27 -1.92
C GLN A 16 12.37 3.68 -2.95
N ARG A 17 13.62 3.43 -2.54
CA ARG A 17 14.64 2.84 -3.41
C ARG A 17 14.24 1.44 -3.85
N MET A 18 13.65 0.66 -2.94
CA MET A 18 13.12 -0.66 -3.23
C MET A 18 11.96 -0.61 -4.23
N LEU A 19 10.99 0.29 -4.06
CA LEU A 19 9.92 0.48 -5.04
C LEU A 19 10.46 0.87 -6.42
N LYS A 20 11.41 1.82 -6.49
CA LYS A 20 12.05 2.22 -7.75
C LYS A 20 12.77 1.06 -8.42
N PHE A 21 13.48 0.24 -7.64
CA PHE A 21 14.13 -0.95 -8.13
C PHE A 21 13.12 -1.97 -8.69
N LEU A 22 12.04 -2.25 -7.95
CA LEU A 22 10.98 -3.16 -8.40
C LEU A 22 10.28 -2.65 -9.66
N TRP A 23 10.03 -1.34 -9.78
CA TRP A 23 9.48 -0.72 -10.96
C TRP A 23 10.40 -0.84 -12.17
N ALA A 24 11.69 -0.57 -12.01
CA ALA A 24 12.68 -0.75 -13.08
C ALA A 24 12.75 -2.22 -13.51
N LEU A 25 12.79 -3.14 -12.56
CA LEU A 25 12.78 -4.58 -12.82
C LEU A 25 11.50 -5.01 -13.56
N GLN A 26 10.35 -4.44 -13.21
CA GLN A 26 9.09 -4.68 -13.92
C GLN A 26 9.09 -4.11 -15.34
N ASP A 27 9.67 -2.94 -15.55
CA ASP A 27 9.75 -2.35 -16.89
C ASP A 27 10.69 -3.14 -17.81
N GLU A 28 11.77 -3.71 -17.27
CA GLU A 28 12.69 -4.60 -17.98
C GLU A 28 12.07 -5.97 -18.29
N GLN A 29 11.16 -6.45 -17.43
CA GLN A 29 10.61 -7.81 -17.47
C GLN A 29 9.09 -7.84 -17.20
N PRO A 30 8.26 -7.16 -18.03
CA PRO A 30 6.85 -6.90 -17.73
C PRO A 30 5.99 -8.16 -17.63
N ASP A 31 6.34 -9.22 -18.34
CA ASP A 31 5.62 -10.51 -18.30
C ASP A 31 6.08 -11.43 -17.16
N ASN A 32 7.22 -11.12 -16.54
CA ASN A 32 7.85 -11.97 -15.52
C ASN A 32 7.82 -11.36 -14.13
N VAL A 33 7.46 -10.09 -13.97
CA VAL A 33 7.49 -9.35 -12.70
C VAL A 33 6.12 -8.76 -12.41
N VAL A 34 5.48 -9.31 -11.39
CA VAL A 34 4.16 -8.87 -10.93
C VAL A 34 4.33 -8.20 -9.57
N LEU A 35 3.80 -6.99 -9.46
CA LEU A 35 3.81 -6.22 -8.23
C LEU A 35 2.38 -6.05 -7.73
N LEU A 36 2.11 -6.50 -6.51
CA LEU A 36 0.85 -6.30 -5.82
C LEU A 36 0.94 -5.14 -4.82
N LEU A 37 -0.20 -4.52 -4.52
CA LEU A 37 -0.34 -3.56 -3.42
C LEU A 37 -0.59 -4.28 -2.11
N GLY A 38 0.13 -3.87 -1.06
CA GLY A 38 -0.19 -4.20 0.33
C GLY A 38 -0.88 -3.05 1.03
N ASN A 39 -1.25 -3.24 2.30
CA ASN A 39 -1.87 -2.17 3.07
C ASN A 39 -0.95 -0.97 3.20
N HIS A 40 0.36 -1.19 3.34
CA HIS A 40 1.31 -0.11 3.54
C HIS A 40 1.39 0.83 2.35
N GLU A 41 1.31 0.34 1.11
CA GLU A 41 1.20 1.22 -0.07
C GLU A 41 -0.14 1.96 -0.11
N THR A 42 -1.23 1.32 0.31
CA THR A 42 -2.56 1.96 0.29
C THR A 42 -2.69 3.06 1.33
N TRP A 43 -2.08 2.92 2.51
CA TRP A 43 -2.05 3.94 3.56
C TRP A 43 -1.31 5.22 3.16
N MET A 44 -0.42 5.14 2.17
CA MET A 44 0.25 6.32 1.61
C MET A 44 -0.75 7.27 0.95
N PHE A 45 -1.82 6.73 0.37
CA PHE A 45 -2.83 7.51 -0.35
C PHE A 45 -3.96 8.01 0.55
N THR A 46 -4.28 7.29 1.63
CA THR A 46 -5.27 7.75 2.62
C THR A 46 -4.72 8.83 3.55
N GLN A 47 -3.40 9.05 3.56
CA GLN A 47 -2.70 9.90 4.54
C GLN A 47 -2.91 9.45 6.00
N GLU A 48 -3.42 8.24 6.21
CA GLU A 48 -3.57 7.66 7.55
C GLU A 48 -2.24 7.13 8.08
N TYR A 49 -1.23 7.07 7.21
CA TYR A 49 0.13 6.80 7.62
C TYR A 49 0.65 7.92 8.53
N ARG A 50 0.48 7.72 9.84
CA ARG A 50 1.08 8.56 10.85
C ARG A 50 2.54 8.13 11.02
N LEU A 51 3.44 9.00 10.57
CA LEU A 51 4.88 8.85 10.77
C LEU A 51 5.27 8.65 12.25
N GLU A 52 4.41 9.05 13.19
CA GLU A 52 4.61 8.86 14.62
C GLU A 52 4.60 7.38 15.07
N GLN A 53 3.99 6.48 14.30
CA GLN A 53 3.87 5.05 14.66
C GLN A 53 4.87 4.16 13.91
N ALA A 54 5.47 4.67 12.84
CA ALA A 54 6.42 3.95 12.03
C ALA A 54 7.83 4.42 12.33
N ALA A 55 8.77 3.49 12.45
CA ALA A 55 10.20 3.77 12.59
C ALA A 55 10.82 4.33 11.29
N VAL A 56 10.12 5.24 10.60
CA VAL A 56 10.62 5.95 9.43
C VAL A 56 11.46 7.10 9.94
N LEU A 57 12.77 7.02 9.74
CA LEU A 57 13.65 8.09 10.16
C LEU A 57 13.38 9.31 9.27
N PRO A 58 13.47 10.55 9.80
CA PRO A 58 13.27 11.76 9.00
C PRO A 58 14.07 11.80 7.68
N LYS A 59 15.24 11.16 7.65
CA LYS A 59 16.09 11.01 6.45
C LYS A 59 15.43 10.21 5.31
N ASP A 60 14.51 9.31 5.62
CA ASP A 60 13.83 8.49 4.61
C ASP A 60 12.72 9.29 3.93
N LEU A 61 12.13 10.23 4.67
CA LEU A 61 11.10 11.15 4.16
C LEU A 61 11.65 12.04 3.05
N CYS A 62 12.94 12.38 3.16
CA CYS A 62 13.67 13.08 2.10
C CYS A 62 13.77 12.29 0.80
N THR A 63 13.89 10.96 0.87
CA THR A 63 14.03 10.11 -0.33
C THR A 63 12.80 10.25 -1.23
N TYR A 64 11.60 10.39 -0.66
CA TYR A 64 10.35 10.48 -1.42
C TYR A 64 10.19 11.78 -2.24
N THR A 65 11.04 12.78 -2.07
CA THR A 65 10.92 14.08 -2.77
C THR A 65 11.80 14.15 -4.03
N LYS A 66 11.43 14.99 -5.00
CA LYS A 66 12.26 15.31 -6.18
C LYS A 66 13.47 16.18 -5.85
N ASP A 67 13.47 16.80 -4.68
CA ASP A 67 14.45 17.78 -4.23
C ASP A 67 15.27 17.20 -3.05
N PHE A 68 15.81 16.00 -3.22
CA PHE A 68 16.57 15.30 -2.17
C PHE A 68 17.66 16.19 -1.55
N ASP A 69 18.40 16.91 -2.40
CA ASP A 69 19.49 17.80 -1.98
C ASP A 69 19.02 19.03 -1.19
N LYS A 70 17.72 19.34 -1.24
CA LYS A 70 17.10 20.43 -0.48
C LYS A 70 16.44 19.93 0.79
N CYS A 71 16.39 18.62 1.02
CA CYS A 71 15.75 18.07 2.20
C CYS A 71 16.70 18.10 3.41
N ILE A 72 16.40 18.92 4.42
CA ILE A 72 17.20 19.03 5.65
C ILE A 72 16.93 17.81 6.53
N GLY A 73 17.82 16.82 6.41
CA GLY A 73 17.68 15.46 6.91
C GLY A 73 18.59 14.50 6.14
N ALA A 74 19.02 14.87 4.93
CA ALA A 74 20.19 14.28 4.29
C ALA A 74 21.44 14.61 5.15
N PRO A 75 22.28 13.63 5.50
CA PRO A 75 23.40 13.84 6.41
C PRO A 75 24.47 14.72 5.76
N GLN A 76 24.37 16.04 5.96
CA GLN A 76 25.54 16.91 5.97
C GLN A 76 26.08 16.82 7.40
N GLN A 77 27.13 16.03 7.62
CA GLN A 77 27.89 15.88 8.88
C GLN A 77 27.14 16.24 10.17
N MET A 78 26.79 15.23 10.96
CA MET A 78 26.32 15.35 12.35
C MET A 78 27.17 16.35 13.17
N HIS A 79 26.76 17.61 13.18
CA HIS A 79 27.05 18.53 14.26
C HIS A 79 26.11 18.15 15.42
N GLN A 80 26.71 17.78 16.54
CA GLN A 80 26.07 17.08 17.65
C GLN A 80 25.06 17.90 18.47
N ASP A 81 24.83 19.18 18.17
CA ASP A 81 24.00 20.04 19.00
C ASP A 81 22.93 20.75 18.16
N GLN A 82 21.80 20.08 17.93
CA GLN A 82 20.43 20.61 17.79
C GLN A 82 19.55 19.61 17.02
N GLN A 83 19.17 18.54 17.72
CA GLN A 83 18.20 17.55 17.27
C GLN A 83 16.78 18.00 17.61
N LYS A 84 16.39 19.17 17.11
CA LYS A 84 15.01 19.66 17.11
C LYS A 84 14.77 20.31 15.75
N ASP A 85 14.19 19.54 14.84
CA ASP A 85 13.06 19.95 14.00
C ASP A 85 12.99 19.11 12.70
N ASN A 86 11.87 18.38 12.58
CA ASN A 86 11.49 17.48 11.50
C ASN A 86 11.08 18.26 10.23
N VAL A 87 12.00 18.99 9.60
CA VAL A 87 11.65 19.91 8.50
C VAL A 87 12.34 19.51 7.20
N CYS A 88 11.56 19.17 6.19
CA CYS A 88 11.99 19.03 4.81
C CYS A 88 11.85 20.37 4.07
N PHE A 89 12.82 20.79 3.26
CA PHE A 89 12.72 22.03 2.51
C PHE A 89 12.49 21.71 1.03
N MET A 90 11.48 22.35 0.44
CA MET A 90 11.26 22.34 -1.00
C MET A 90 10.92 23.75 -1.48
N SER A 91 11.68 24.25 -2.46
CA SER A 91 11.45 25.55 -3.14
C SER A 91 10.41 25.43 -4.26
N PRO A 92 9.68 26.50 -4.65
CA PRO A 92 10.11 27.91 -4.65
C PRO A 92 9.43 28.77 -3.54
N PRO A 93 9.88 30.00 -3.27
CA PRO A 93 10.66 30.35 -2.07
C PRO A 93 9.83 31.11 -1.01
N GLN A 94 8.50 30.93 -0.95
CA GLN A 94 7.61 31.87 -0.25
C GLN A 94 6.76 31.28 0.88
N LEU A 95 6.79 29.96 1.11
CA LEU A 95 5.86 29.30 2.02
C LEU A 95 6.58 28.42 3.05
N GLY A 96 7.25 29.05 4.01
CA GLY A 96 7.63 28.41 5.28
C GLY A 96 8.46 27.13 5.20
N LEU A 97 8.70 26.57 6.37
CA LEU A 97 9.37 25.30 6.60
C LEU A 97 8.34 24.18 6.46
N ALA A 98 8.49 23.25 5.51
CA ALA A 98 7.57 22.12 5.39
C ALA A 98 8.01 21.01 6.34
N THR A 99 7.10 20.47 7.13
CA THR A 99 7.41 19.31 7.97
C THR A 99 7.70 18.07 7.12
N SER A 100 8.40 17.10 7.69
CA SER A 100 8.64 15.83 7.02
C SER A 100 7.35 15.10 6.63
N SER A 101 6.29 15.27 7.42
CA SER A 101 4.92 14.82 7.10
C SER A 101 4.36 15.51 5.85
N GLU A 102 4.55 16.83 5.71
CA GLU A 102 4.07 17.57 4.54
C GLU A 102 4.81 17.20 3.26
N CYS A 103 6.12 16.98 3.34
CA CYS A 103 6.89 16.51 2.19
C CYS A 103 6.51 15.09 1.77
N PHE A 104 6.26 14.21 2.73
CA PHE A 104 5.75 12.87 2.47
C PHE A 104 4.36 12.90 1.83
N ALA A 105 3.42 13.65 2.41
CA ALA A 105 2.08 13.82 1.87
C ALA A 105 2.12 14.39 0.44
N ARG A 106 3.00 15.36 0.18
CA ARG A 106 3.20 15.92 -1.17
C ARG A 106 3.78 14.88 -2.14
N ALA A 107 4.75 14.08 -1.72
CA ALA A 107 5.36 13.04 -2.56
C ALA A 107 4.37 11.96 -3.00
N TRP A 108 3.46 11.58 -2.09
CA TRP A 108 2.43 10.56 -2.31
C TRP A 108 1.10 11.10 -2.82
N SER A 109 0.93 12.42 -2.89
CA SER A 109 -0.21 13.04 -3.58
C SER A 109 -0.25 12.66 -5.07
N GLY A 110 -1.42 12.81 -5.70
CA GLY A 110 -1.58 12.56 -7.14
C GLY A 110 -0.69 13.42 -8.04
N PHE A 111 -0.17 14.54 -7.53
CA PHE A 111 0.79 15.42 -8.23
C PHE A 111 2.25 15.19 -7.81
N GLY A 112 2.46 14.43 -6.73
CA GLY A 112 3.78 14.02 -6.25
C GLY A 112 4.41 12.95 -7.12
N TRP A 113 5.74 12.79 -7.07
CA TRP A 113 6.43 11.82 -7.92
C TRP A 113 5.97 10.39 -7.65
N MET A 114 5.90 9.98 -6.38
CA MET A 114 5.49 8.62 -6.00
C MET A 114 4.03 8.36 -6.34
N GLY A 115 3.14 9.26 -5.90
CA GLY A 115 1.70 9.11 -6.12
C GLY A 115 1.34 9.07 -7.60
N SER A 116 1.89 9.99 -8.41
CA SER A 116 1.65 10.01 -9.86
C SER A 116 2.19 8.76 -10.58
N HIS A 117 3.37 8.23 -10.20
CA HIS A 117 3.91 7.01 -10.82
C HIS A 117 3.10 5.78 -10.44
N MET A 118 2.72 5.65 -9.17
CA MET A 118 1.88 4.55 -8.71
C MET A 118 0.49 4.59 -9.37
N LEU A 119 -0.15 5.77 -9.46
CA LEU A 119 -1.41 5.95 -10.19
C LEU A 119 -1.28 5.58 -11.67
N ALA A 120 -0.20 6.00 -12.33
CA ALA A 120 0.05 5.64 -13.72
C ALA A 120 0.20 4.12 -13.90
N ARG A 121 0.89 3.44 -12.97
CA ARG A 121 1.07 1.99 -12.98
C ARG A 121 -0.21 1.22 -12.66
N LEU A 122 -1.05 1.71 -11.76
CA LEU A 122 -2.37 1.13 -11.52
C LEU A 122 -3.25 1.27 -12.76
N LYS A 123 -3.26 2.46 -13.38
CA LYS A 123 -3.99 2.72 -14.63
C LYS A 123 -3.54 1.81 -15.78
N SER A 124 -2.24 1.57 -15.91
CA SER A 124 -1.68 0.67 -16.93
C SER A 124 -1.74 -0.81 -16.54
N ARG A 125 -2.31 -1.15 -15.38
CA ARG A 125 -2.38 -2.52 -14.81
C ARG A 125 -1.01 -3.17 -14.56
N GLN A 126 0.04 -2.36 -14.42
CA GLN A 126 1.36 -2.82 -14.02
C GLN A 126 1.41 -3.17 -12.52
N VAL A 127 0.73 -2.39 -11.69
CA VAL A 127 0.51 -2.71 -10.27
C VAL A 127 -0.94 -3.16 -10.07
N LYS A 128 -1.16 -4.16 -9.22
CA LYS A 128 -2.45 -4.85 -9.04
C LYS A 128 -2.75 -5.08 -7.55
N ILE A 129 -3.97 -5.42 -7.20
CA ILE A 129 -4.31 -5.99 -5.87
C ILE A 129 -4.33 -7.52 -5.93
N ALA A 130 -4.75 -8.06 -7.07
CA ALA A 130 -4.92 -9.49 -7.26
C ALA A 130 -4.35 -9.92 -8.62
N HIS A 131 -3.66 -11.05 -8.65
CA HIS A 131 -3.12 -11.61 -9.88
C HIS A 131 -3.21 -13.13 -9.90
N MET A 132 -3.63 -13.70 -11.03
CA MET A 132 -3.76 -15.14 -11.19
C MET A 132 -2.66 -15.68 -12.09
N VAL A 133 -2.07 -16.80 -11.69
CA VAL A 133 -1.08 -17.54 -12.48
C VAL A 133 -1.45 -19.01 -12.46
N SER A 134 -1.82 -19.55 -13.63
CA SER A 134 -2.49 -20.85 -13.72
C SER A 134 -3.71 -20.85 -12.77
N ASP A 135 -3.79 -21.80 -11.84
CA ASP A 135 -4.89 -21.91 -10.87
C ASP A 135 -4.50 -21.34 -9.49
N THR A 136 -3.56 -20.39 -9.43
CA THR A 136 -3.09 -19.77 -8.18
C THR A 136 -3.43 -18.29 -8.17
N LEU A 137 -4.21 -17.86 -7.18
CA LEU A 137 -4.44 -16.45 -6.90
C LEU A 137 -3.32 -15.92 -6.00
N PHE A 138 -2.74 -14.79 -6.36
CA PHE A 138 -1.87 -14.01 -5.50
C PHE A 138 -2.61 -12.74 -5.11
N VAL A 139 -2.69 -12.49 -3.80
CA VAL A 139 -3.31 -11.32 -3.18
C VAL A 139 -2.58 -11.06 -1.86
N HIS A 140 -2.51 -9.82 -1.40
CA HIS A 140 -1.70 -9.48 -0.24
C HIS A 140 -2.22 -10.09 1.08
N ALA A 141 -3.47 -9.79 1.47
CA ALA A 141 -4.03 -10.24 2.74
C ALA A 141 -5.02 -11.41 2.62
N GLY A 142 -5.24 -11.93 1.41
CA GLY A 142 -6.30 -12.90 1.10
C GLY A 142 -7.59 -12.23 0.64
N VAL A 143 -8.57 -13.05 0.24
CA VAL A 143 -9.94 -12.60 -0.12
C VAL A 143 -10.91 -13.25 0.86
N THR A 144 -11.75 -12.47 1.53
CA THR A 144 -12.77 -13.01 2.46
C THR A 144 -14.09 -13.29 1.74
N ARG A 145 -15.02 -13.98 2.41
CA ARG A 145 -16.39 -14.11 1.90
C ARG A 145 -17.05 -12.74 1.70
N GLY A 146 -16.89 -11.84 2.67
CA GLY A 146 -17.42 -10.48 2.58
C GLY A 146 -16.85 -9.70 1.40
N ALA A 147 -15.56 -9.90 1.08
CA ALA A 147 -14.93 -9.31 -0.09
C ALA A 147 -15.63 -9.75 -1.39
N LEU A 148 -15.91 -11.04 -1.54
CA LEU A 148 -16.60 -11.59 -2.71
C LEU A 148 -18.07 -11.15 -2.80
N GLU A 149 -18.74 -10.96 -1.67
CA GLU A 149 -20.10 -10.41 -1.63
C GLU A 149 -20.13 -8.96 -2.12
N LEU A 150 -19.12 -8.15 -1.78
CA LEU A 150 -19.01 -6.75 -2.22
C LEU A 150 -18.75 -6.58 -3.72
N LEU A 151 -18.08 -7.54 -4.35
CA LEU A 151 -17.75 -7.48 -5.78
C LEU A 151 -18.99 -7.66 -6.67
N ASP A 152 -19.97 -8.47 -6.25
CA ASP A 152 -21.19 -8.79 -7.00
C ASP A 152 -20.90 -9.20 -8.47
N LYS A 153 -19.89 -10.06 -8.66
CA LYS A 153 -19.45 -10.58 -9.96
C LYS A 153 -19.39 -12.10 -9.98
N PRO A 154 -19.51 -12.72 -11.17
CA PRO A 154 -19.22 -14.13 -11.35
C PRO A 154 -17.71 -14.41 -11.18
N ASP A 155 -17.42 -15.61 -10.71
CA ASP A 155 -16.15 -16.12 -10.19
C ASP A 155 -14.87 -15.50 -10.78
N ARG A 156 -14.61 -15.68 -12.08
CA ARG A 156 -13.36 -15.24 -12.72
C ARG A 156 -13.31 -13.74 -13.02
N GLU A 157 -14.45 -13.06 -13.06
CA GLU A 157 -14.52 -11.61 -13.25
C GLU A 157 -14.13 -10.86 -11.96
N CYS A 158 -14.23 -11.51 -10.80
CA CYS A 158 -13.85 -10.93 -9.51
C CYS A 158 -12.41 -10.37 -9.52
N ILE A 159 -11.45 -11.04 -10.15
CA ILE A 159 -10.05 -10.58 -10.15
C ILE A 159 -9.88 -9.26 -10.92
N ALA A 160 -10.54 -9.13 -12.07
CA ALA A 160 -10.52 -7.88 -12.83
C ALA A 160 -11.23 -6.77 -12.05
N GLU A 161 -12.37 -7.08 -11.43
CA GLU A 161 -13.14 -6.15 -10.60
C GLU A 161 -12.34 -5.68 -9.37
N MET A 162 -11.64 -6.57 -8.67
CA MET A 162 -10.77 -6.23 -7.53
C MET A 162 -9.72 -5.18 -7.94
N ASN A 163 -9.08 -5.38 -9.09
CA ASN A 163 -8.08 -4.46 -9.61
C ASN A 163 -8.69 -3.13 -10.06
N GLN A 164 -9.89 -3.16 -10.64
CA GLN A 164 -10.59 -1.94 -11.06
C GLN A 164 -11.01 -1.11 -9.84
N ARG A 165 -11.61 -1.72 -8.82
CA ARG A 165 -11.98 -1.05 -7.57
C ARG A 165 -10.76 -0.50 -6.83
N ALA A 166 -9.62 -1.19 -6.92
CA ALA A 166 -8.34 -0.68 -6.43
C ALA A 166 -7.97 0.66 -7.05
N PHE A 167 -7.98 0.68 -8.38
CA PHE A 167 -7.65 1.85 -9.15
C PHE A 167 -8.63 3.00 -8.88
N ASP A 168 -9.92 2.70 -8.82
CA ASP A 168 -10.97 3.71 -8.62
C ASP A 168 -10.87 4.35 -7.23
N ALA A 169 -10.67 3.55 -6.17
CA ALA A 169 -10.48 4.05 -4.80
C ALA A 169 -9.24 4.95 -4.68
N ILE A 170 -8.11 4.51 -5.24
CA ILE A 170 -6.85 5.27 -5.15
C ILE A 170 -6.90 6.55 -6.02
N SER A 171 -7.59 6.51 -7.16
CA SER A 171 -7.64 7.64 -8.11
C SER A 171 -8.65 8.72 -7.73
N HIS A 172 -9.78 8.33 -7.13
CA HIS A 172 -10.87 9.25 -6.80
C HIS A 172 -10.92 9.59 -5.30
N GLY A 173 -10.06 8.97 -4.49
CA GLY A 173 -10.04 9.10 -3.04
C GLY A 173 -10.90 8.04 -2.36
N PHE A 174 -10.56 7.74 -1.11
CA PHE A 174 -11.18 6.62 -0.42
C PHE A 174 -12.55 6.96 0.16
N GLY A 175 -13.54 6.12 -0.13
CA GLY A 175 -14.86 6.09 0.50
C GLY A 175 -14.91 5.20 1.76
N PRO A 176 -15.93 5.38 2.62
CA PRO A 176 -16.13 4.55 3.81
C PRO A 176 -16.39 3.07 3.50
N ASP A 177 -16.86 2.78 2.29
CA ASP A 177 -17.21 1.43 1.82
C ASP A 177 -16.18 0.87 0.82
N ASP A 178 -14.99 1.46 0.77
CA ASP A 178 -14.00 1.10 -0.25
C ASP A 178 -13.43 -0.29 -0.03
N PHE A 179 -13.57 -1.10 -1.07
CA PHE A 179 -13.14 -2.49 -1.15
C PHE A 179 -11.65 -2.70 -0.77
N VAL A 180 -10.78 -1.74 -1.08
CA VAL A 180 -9.32 -1.88 -0.94
C VAL A 180 -8.91 -2.01 0.53
N ILE A 181 -9.42 -1.12 1.38
CA ILE A 181 -9.01 -0.98 2.79
C ILE A 181 -10.18 -1.34 3.72
N ALA A 182 -11.37 -1.65 3.19
CA ALA A 182 -12.65 -1.87 3.86
C ALA A 182 -12.71 -1.51 5.36
N ALA A 183 -12.83 -0.21 5.65
CA ALA A 183 -13.23 0.43 6.92
C ALA A 183 -12.14 0.73 7.98
N LEU A 184 -11.51 1.90 7.84
CA LEU A 184 -11.00 2.69 8.96
C LEU A 184 -12.13 3.48 9.63
N GLN A 185 -13.07 2.77 10.25
CA GLN A 185 -13.83 3.38 11.35
C GLN A 185 -12.99 3.27 12.63
N SER A 186 -11.94 4.08 12.72
CA SER A 186 -11.35 4.39 14.02
C SER A 186 -12.23 5.46 14.69
N VAL A 187 -13.21 5.03 15.48
CA VAL A 187 -13.61 5.87 16.61
C VAL A 187 -12.38 5.83 17.53
N GLU A 188 -11.65 6.94 17.69
CA GLU A 188 -10.46 7.10 18.58
C GLU A 188 -9.05 6.78 18.04
N GLY A 189 -8.82 6.77 16.72
CA GLY A 189 -7.44 6.71 16.18
C GLY A 189 -6.71 5.37 16.40
N ARG A 190 -7.44 4.29 16.69
CA ARG A 190 -6.96 2.91 16.65
C ARG A 190 -7.30 2.31 15.29
N GLU A 191 -6.34 1.59 14.68
CA GLU A 191 -6.51 0.83 13.43
C GLU A 191 -7.91 0.20 13.34
N GLY A 192 -8.82 0.82 12.58
CA GLY A 192 -10.07 0.21 12.19
C GLY A 192 -9.70 -0.97 11.31
N MET A 193 -9.84 -2.18 11.84
CA MET A 193 -9.46 -3.38 11.11
C MET A 193 -10.38 -3.52 9.92
N SER A 194 -9.77 -3.53 8.74
CA SER A 194 -10.47 -3.99 7.57
C SER A 194 -10.95 -5.40 7.78
N ARG A 195 -12.26 -5.62 7.69
CA ARG A 195 -12.84 -6.96 7.85
C ARG A 195 -12.60 -7.79 6.61
N ASP A 196 -12.71 -7.14 5.45
CA ASP A 196 -12.90 -7.81 4.17
C ASP A 196 -12.02 -7.26 3.03
N GLY A 197 -11.10 -6.33 3.31
CA GLY A 197 -10.24 -5.75 2.28
C GLY A 197 -9.13 -6.72 1.83
N PRO A 198 -8.81 -6.83 0.54
CA PRO A 198 -7.76 -7.71 0.05
C PRO A 198 -6.35 -7.20 0.31
N THR A 199 -6.18 -5.91 0.62
CA THR A 199 -4.89 -5.37 1.06
C THR A 199 -4.73 -5.40 2.58
N TRP A 200 -5.79 -5.65 3.35
CA TRP A 200 -5.70 -5.79 4.80
C TRP A 200 -6.85 -6.64 5.32
N THR A 201 -6.54 -7.73 6.01
CA THR A 201 -7.53 -8.41 6.84
C THR A 201 -6.83 -9.22 7.94
N ARG A 202 -7.36 -9.16 9.16
CA ARG A 202 -6.95 -10.07 10.26
C ARG A 202 -7.83 -11.31 10.34
N ARG A 203 -8.72 -11.52 9.38
CA ARG A 203 -9.61 -12.70 9.30
C ARG A 203 -8.80 -13.99 9.26
N PHE A 204 -7.74 -14.00 8.44
CA PHE A 204 -6.88 -15.16 8.22
C PHE A 204 -5.62 -15.18 9.09
N GLY A 205 -5.42 -14.14 9.91
CA GLY A 205 -4.36 -14.09 10.90
C GLY A 205 -4.69 -14.91 12.15
N ASN A 206 -3.68 -15.07 13.01
CA ASN A 206 -3.87 -15.67 14.33
C ASN A 206 -4.84 -14.85 15.18
N ASP A 207 -5.61 -15.53 16.02
CA ASP A 207 -6.29 -14.91 17.14
C ASP A 207 -5.28 -14.42 18.19
N TYR A 208 -5.79 -13.74 19.22
CA TYR A 208 -4.96 -13.18 20.29
C TYR A 208 -4.13 -14.24 21.05
N TYR A 209 -4.50 -15.52 20.92
CA TYR A 209 -3.86 -16.65 21.58
C TYR A 209 -3.00 -17.51 20.64
N GLY A 210 -2.77 -17.05 19.41
CA GLY A 210 -1.95 -17.77 18.44
C GLY A 210 -2.68 -18.91 17.71
N GLY A 211 -3.99 -19.07 17.93
CA GLY A 211 -4.81 -20.05 17.21
C GLY A 211 -5.40 -19.47 15.93
N LEU A 212 -5.66 -20.34 14.93
CA LEU A 212 -6.49 -19.93 13.79
C LEU A 212 -7.92 -19.64 14.28
N ARG A 213 -8.50 -18.53 13.83
CA ARG A 213 -9.90 -18.22 14.13
C ARG A 213 -10.81 -19.36 13.63
N ARG A 214 -11.82 -19.71 14.42
CA ARG A 214 -12.79 -20.76 14.04
C ARG A 214 -13.43 -20.42 12.68
N GLY A 215 -13.47 -21.42 11.79
CA GLY A 215 -14.11 -21.30 10.48
C GLY A 215 -13.25 -20.72 9.36
N VAL A 216 -12.00 -20.31 9.62
CA VAL A 216 -11.10 -19.77 8.59
C VAL A 216 -10.87 -20.76 7.45
N CYS A 217 -10.60 -22.03 7.76
CA CYS A 217 -10.34 -23.03 6.72
C CYS A 217 -11.56 -23.24 5.81
N GLU A 218 -12.77 -23.24 6.37
CA GLU A 218 -14.01 -23.38 5.58
C GLU A 218 -14.25 -22.16 4.71
N GLU A 219 -13.96 -20.96 5.22
CA GLU A 219 -14.08 -19.73 4.43
C GLU A 219 -13.05 -19.67 3.30
N VAL A 220 -11.78 -20.02 3.55
CA VAL A 220 -10.77 -20.10 2.48
C VAL A 220 -11.18 -21.12 1.43
N LYS A 221 -11.69 -22.28 1.84
CA LYS A 221 -12.19 -23.30 0.89
C LYS A 221 -13.32 -22.76 0.01
N GLU A 222 -14.31 -22.10 0.62
CA GLU A 222 -15.42 -21.49 -0.11
C GLU A 222 -14.95 -20.39 -1.07
N VAL A 223 -14.03 -19.53 -0.64
CA VAL A 223 -13.46 -18.46 -1.47
C VAL A 223 -12.69 -19.05 -2.65
N VAL A 224 -11.86 -20.06 -2.42
CA VAL A 224 -11.07 -20.75 -3.45
C VAL A 224 -11.99 -21.42 -4.47
N GLU A 225 -13.02 -22.13 -4.00
CA GLU A 225 -14.04 -22.77 -4.84
C GLU A 225 -14.81 -21.73 -5.67
N ARG A 226 -15.29 -20.66 -5.03
CA ARG A 226 -16.03 -19.57 -5.70
C ARG A 226 -15.15 -18.73 -6.64
N LEU A 227 -13.85 -18.69 -6.47
CA LEU A 227 -12.96 -18.02 -7.42
C LEU A 227 -12.54 -18.94 -8.57
N GLY A 228 -12.84 -20.24 -8.47
CA GLY A 228 -12.41 -21.25 -9.42
C GLY A 228 -10.89 -21.34 -9.52
N VAL A 229 -10.20 -21.25 -8.37
CA VAL A 229 -8.75 -21.40 -8.23
C VAL A 229 -8.43 -22.61 -7.36
N ASP A 230 -7.20 -23.11 -7.40
CA ASP A 230 -6.75 -24.24 -6.57
C ASP A 230 -6.15 -23.77 -5.23
N ARG A 231 -5.61 -22.55 -5.22
CA ARG A 231 -4.92 -21.96 -4.07
C ARG A 231 -4.90 -20.43 -4.14
N MET A 232 -4.79 -19.83 -2.95
CA MET A 232 -4.66 -18.41 -2.70
C MET A 232 -3.59 -18.17 -1.63
#